data_AF-A0A7X7KLA1-F1
#
_entry.id   AF-A0A7X7KLA1-F1
#
_cell.length_a   1.000
_cell.length_b   1.000
_cell.length_c   1.000
_cell.angle_alpha   90.00
_cell.angle_beta   90.00
_cell.angle_gamma   90.00
#
_symmetry.space_group_name_H-M   'P 1'
#
loop_
_entity.id
_entity.type
_entity.pdbx_description
1 polymer ?
#
loop_
_entity_poly.entity_id
_entity_poly.type
_entity_poly.pdbx_seq_one_letter_code
_entity_poly.pdbx_strand_id
1 'polypeptide(L)'
;MDTNPARLDLTIQDVGFGGDGVGRTPEGQAVFVPFTMTGERVRVRVEANQGRFARAVLEEVLEPSPQRTAPACPHFGRCGGCAYQHLEYPAEVACKRAQLTELLGRLGGLEAVPELEAVVPSERDCGYRNKLRVEPIVSRDANDEQAVAYGYYERDNTTVFALDACPLAATPLNHFLTRAPSTPEGRRNAGRDKPMPLTLRLTAEGSTGFYFGRAPKRVPWLHESLLGRPVSVPLGSFWQVNPGVAEALVQRVSSWFAAAPTRTLIDAYSGVGTFSLAIGPAAHTRFLIESDEQALQAAQYNHAQWDGLECRCRLGRTEAVLPRLLADANRKRTTVLLDPPRQGCGEGVIRSLCEFAVGQVLYVSCNPATLARDLGRLVRDGGYVLRRLALFDMFPRTAHFETAVLLDRA
;
A
#
# COMPACT_ATOMS: atom_id res chain seq x y z
N MET A 1 -1.33 -43.43 10.76
CA MET A 1 -1.42 -42.01 11.13
C MET A 1 -2.70 -41.53 10.51
N ASP A 2 -3.70 -41.16 11.32
CA ASP A 2 -4.99 -40.66 10.85
C ASP A 2 -4.76 -39.40 10.01
N THR A 3 -4.82 -39.53 8.69
CA THR A 3 -4.51 -38.45 7.74
C THR A 3 -5.74 -37.69 7.29
N ASN A 4 -6.88 -37.81 7.99
CA ASN A 4 -8.02 -36.95 7.70
C ASN A 4 -7.81 -35.61 8.42
N PRO A 5 -7.70 -34.48 7.69
CA PRO A 5 -7.57 -33.18 8.34
C PRO A 5 -8.77 -32.92 9.27
N ALA A 6 -8.48 -32.49 10.50
CA ALA A 6 -9.49 -32.23 11.50
C ALA A 6 -10.49 -31.16 11.02
N ARG A 7 -11.79 -31.45 11.15
CA ARG A 7 -12.86 -30.49 10.92
C ARG A 7 -13.30 -29.88 12.23
N LEU A 8 -13.49 -28.57 12.25
CA LEU A 8 -13.85 -27.80 13.44
C LEU A 8 -14.99 -26.84 13.11
N ASP A 9 -15.95 -26.72 14.01
CA ASP A 9 -16.94 -25.64 13.98
C ASP A 9 -16.47 -24.56 14.96
N LEU A 10 -16.29 -23.33 14.49
CA LEU A 10 -15.69 -22.22 15.25
C LEU A 10 -16.51 -20.95 15.07
N THR A 11 -16.54 -20.11 16.11
CA THR A 11 -16.98 -18.71 15.98
C THR A 11 -15.78 -17.82 15.71
N ILE A 12 -15.88 -16.97 14.69
CA ILE A 12 -14.85 -15.99 14.36
C ILE A 12 -15.02 -14.78 15.26
N GLN A 13 -13.95 -14.47 16.00
CA GLN A 13 -13.93 -13.44 17.05
C GLN A 13 -13.27 -12.15 16.58
N ASP A 14 -12.33 -12.26 15.64
CA ASP A 14 -11.54 -11.14 15.14
C ASP A 14 -11.12 -11.37 13.68
N VAL A 15 -10.53 -10.38 13.03
CA VAL A 15 -9.93 -10.47 11.69
C VAL A 15 -8.56 -9.81 11.71
N GLY A 16 -7.51 -10.62 11.64
CA GLY A 16 -6.13 -10.13 11.64
C GLY A 16 -5.78 -9.36 10.38
N PHE A 17 -4.75 -8.50 10.47
CA PHE A 17 -4.17 -7.86 9.28
C PHE A 17 -3.69 -8.92 8.29
N GLY A 18 -4.12 -8.79 7.03
CA GLY A 18 -4.03 -9.87 6.03
C GLY A 18 -5.40 -10.44 5.65
N GLY A 19 -6.39 -10.28 6.52
CA GLY A 19 -7.80 -10.59 6.26
C GLY A 19 -8.27 -11.98 6.65
N ASP A 20 -7.43 -12.75 7.33
CA ASP A 20 -7.84 -14.02 7.92
C ASP A 20 -8.65 -13.75 9.19
N GLY A 21 -9.85 -14.32 9.27
CA GLY A 21 -10.61 -14.38 10.50
C GLY A 21 -9.92 -15.25 11.53
N VAL A 22 -10.09 -14.92 12.80
CA VAL A 22 -9.46 -15.59 13.93
C VAL A 22 -10.55 -16.17 14.81
N GLY A 23 -10.64 -17.50 14.82
CA GLY A 23 -11.41 -18.27 15.79
C GLY A 23 -10.49 -18.86 16.87
N ARG A 24 -11.08 -19.41 17.92
CA ARG A 24 -10.36 -20.16 18.94
C ARG A 24 -11.00 -21.51 19.20
N THR A 25 -10.19 -22.54 19.38
CA THR A 25 -10.66 -23.85 19.86
C THR A 25 -11.06 -23.76 21.35
N PRO A 26 -11.78 -24.75 21.90
CA PRO A 26 -12.09 -24.81 23.33
C PRO A 26 -10.84 -24.76 24.22
N GLU A 27 -9.71 -25.28 23.75
CA GLU A 27 -8.41 -25.27 24.42
C GLU A 27 -7.66 -23.92 24.27
N GLY A 28 -8.27 -22.94 23.60
CA GLY A 28 -7.76 -21.59 23.43
C GLY A 28 -6.78 -21.40 22.27
N GLN A 29 -6.51 -22.44 21.47
CA GLN A 29 -5.62 -22.35 20.31
C GLN A 29 -6.23 -21.42 19.25
N ALA A 30 -5.45 -20.46 18.74
CA ALA A 30 -5.91 -19.57 17.68
C ALA A 30 -5.93 -20.30 16.33
N VAL A 31 -7.01 -20.13 15.58
CA VAL A 31 -7.20 -20.72 14.24
C VAL A 31 -7.46 -19.60 13.24
N PHE A 32 -6.58 -19.47 12.25
CA PHE A 32 -6.69 -18.48 11.18
C PHE A 32 -7.46 -19.06 9.99
N VAL A 33 -8.53 -18.38 9.58
CA VAL A 33 -9.49 -18.85 8.58
C VAL A 33 -9.73 -17.72 7.56
N PRO A 34 -9.17 -17.83 6.34
CA PRO A 34 -9.43 -16.85 5.28
C PRO A 34 -10.90 -16.73 4.92
N PHE A 35 -11.29 -15.56 4.40
CA PHE A 35 -12.64 -15.31 3.83
C PHE A 35 -13.79 -15.47 4.83
N THR A 36 -13.49 -15.23 6.10
CA THR A 36 -14.46 -15.14 7.19
C THR A 36 -14.43 -13.76 7.81
N MET A 37 -15.39 -13.46 8.67
CA MET A 37 -15.44 -12.20 9.41
C MET A 37 -15.97 -12.39 10.83
N THR A 38 -15.72 -11.41 11.71
CA THR A 38 -16.21 -11.43 13.08
C THR A 38 -17.72 -11.65 13.16
N GLY A 39 -18.13 -12.50 14.11
CA GLY A 39 -19.52 -12.85 14.38
C GLY A 39 -20.03 -14.07 13.62
N GLU A 40 -19.27 -14.60 12.66
CA GLU A 40 -19.67 -15.79 11.91
C GLU A 40 -19.43 -17.08 12.69
N ARG A 41 -20.34 -18.05 12.55
CA ARG A 41 -20.07 -19.45 12.89
C ARG A 41 -19.75 -20.21 11.61
N VAL A 42 -18.60 -20.86 11.58
CA VAL A 42 -18.05 -21.48 10.37
C VAL A 42 -17.58 -22.91 10.64
N ARG A 43 -17.70 -23.76 9.63
CA ARG A 43 -17.04 -25.06 9.57
C ARG A 43 -15.76 -24.93 8.76
N VAL A 44 -14.67 -25.43 9.33
CA VAL A 44 -13.33 -25.30 8.74
C VAL A 44 -12.60 -26.63 8.73
N ARG A 45 -11.66 -26.77 7.80
CA ARG A 45 -10.73 -27.90 7.71
C ARG A 45 -9.32 -27.42 8.00
N VAL A 46 -8.68 -27.98 9.04
CA VAL A 46 -7.32 -27.62 9.44
C VAL A 46 -6.32 -28.14 8.40
N GLU A 47 -5.47 -27.25 7.87
CA GLU A 47 -4.44 -27.61 6.88
C GLU A 47 -3.04 -27.65 7.48
N ALA A 48 -2.77 -26.81 8.48
CA ALA A 48 -1.49 -26.78 9.16
C ALA A 48 -1.67 -26.43 10.64
N ASN A 49 -1.07 -27.22 11.51
CA ASN A 49 -1.02 -26.95 12.95
C ASN A 49 0.43 -26.62 13.34
N GLN A 50 0.65 -25.42 13.89
CA GLN A 50 1.97 -24.92 14.29
C GLN A 50 2.13 -24.86 15.82
N GLY A 51 1.34 -25.65 16.55
CA GLY A 51 1.38 -25.72 18.02
C GLY A 51 0.68 -24.53 18.67
N ARG A 52 1.21 -23.31 18.53
CA ARG A 52 0.62 -22.11 19.12
C ARG A 52 -0.62 -21.61 18.37
N PHE A 53 -0.69 -21.89 17.07
CA PHE A 53 -1.81 -21.55 16.21
C PHE A 53 -1.98 -22.59 15.10
N ALA A 54 -3.15 -22.63 14.50
CA ALA A 54 -3.45 -23.42 13.32
C ALA A 54 -3.92 -22.53 12.17
N ARG A 55 -3.76 -23.03 10.93
CA ARG A 55 -4.36 -22.47 9.72
C ARG A 55 -5.37 -23.46 9.18
N ALA A 56 -6.54 -22.95 8.83
CA ALA A 56 -7.62 -23.73 8.29
C ALA A 56 -8.22 -23.04 7.06
N VAL A 57 -8.90 -23.82 6.23
CA VAL A 57 -9.71 -23.30 5.13
C VAL A 57 -11.18 -23.37 5.50
N LEU A 58 -11.93 -22.38 5.05
CA LEU A 58 -13.39 -22.35 5.17
C LEU A 58 -14.02 -23.45 4.30
N GLU A 59 -14.81 -24.34 4.91
CA GLU A 59 -15.65 -25.30 4.18
C GLU A 59 -17.08 -24.78 4.05
N GLU A 60 -17.65 -24.24 5.13
CA GLU A 60 -19.04 -23.79 5.17
C GLU A 60 -19.23 -22.63 6.15
N VAL A 61 -20.06 -21.64 5.78
CA VAL A 61 -20.53 -20.61 6.73
C VAL A 61 -21.86 -21.09 7.29
N LEU A 62 -21.86 -21.52 8.55
CA LEU A 62 -23.03 -22.08 9.23
C LEU A 62 -24.02 -21.00 9.63
N GLU A 63 -23.50 -19.88 10.16
CA GLU A 63 -24.26 -18.68 10.51
C GLU A 63 -23.53 -17.46 9.95
N PRO A 64 -24.02 -16.88 8.84
CA PRO A 64 -23.37 -15.72 8.22
C PRO A 64 -23.63 -14.44 9.02
N SER A 65 -22.65 -13.54 9.01
CA SER A 65 -22.84 -12.17 9.50
C SER A 65 -23.84 -11.43 8.60
N PRO A 66 -24.67 -10.51 9.15
CA PRO A 66 -25.54 -9.66 8.33
C PRO A 66 -24.76 -8.75 7.36
N GLN A 67 -23.46 -8.55 7.59
CA GLN A 67 -22.59 -7.75 6.74
C GLN A 67 -21.85 -8.59 5.68
N ARG A 68 -22.15 -9.89 5.55
CA ARG A 68 -21.59 -10.73 4.49
C ARG A 68 -22.30 -10.41 3.16
N THR A 69 -21.51 -10.21 2.11
CA THR A 69 -22.00 -10.05 0.73
C THR A 69 -21.36 -11.08 -0.20
N ALA A 70 -22.01 -11.33 -1.34
CA ALA A 70 -21.41 -12.10 -2.42
C ALA A 70 -20.26 -11.30 -3.07
N PRO A 71 -19.07 -11.90 -3.25
CA PRO A 71 -17.97 -11.27 -3.97
C PRO A 71 -18.35 -10.92 -5.42
N ALA A 72 -18.01 -9.71 -5.87
CA ALA A 72 -18.25 -9.29 -7.25
C ALA A 72 -17.27 -9.92 -8.26
N CYS A 73 -16.08 -10.33 -7.81
CA CYS A 73 -15.05 -10.91 -8.67
C CYS A 73 -15.18 -12.44 -8.76
N PRO A 74 -15.26 -13.03 -9.97
CA PRO A 74 -15.30 -14.48 -10.13
C PRO A 74 -13.98 -15.17 -9.71
N HIS A 75 -12.90 -14.42 -9.54
CA HIS A 75 -11.60 -14.93 -9.12
C HIS A 75 -11.37 -14.80 -7.60
N PHE A 76 -12.32 -14.25 -6.84
CA PHE A 76 -12.19 -14.17 -5.38
C PHE A 76 -12.11 -15.57 -4.77
N GLY A 77 -11.29 -15.75 -3.74
CA GLY A 77 -10.95 -17.07 -3.19
C GLY A 77 -9.69 -17.69 -3.80
N ARG A 78 -9.50 -17.53 -5.12
CA ARG A 78 -8.32 -18.01 -5.86
C ARG A 78 -7.21 -16.96 -5.97
N CYS A 79 -7.57 -15.73 -6.37
CA CYS A 79 -6.64 -14.64 -6.58
C CYS A 79 -6.00 -14.18 -5.25
N GLY A 80 -4.67 -14.01 -5.22
CA GLY A 80 -3.94 -13.50 -4.05
C GLY A 80 -4.12 -11.99 -3.77
N GLY A 81 -4.91 -11.27 -4.58
CA GLY A 81 -4.99 -9.81 -4.51
C GLY A 81 -6.04 -9.24 -3.54
N CYS A 82 -7.19 -9.90 -3.38
CA CYS A 82 -8.32 -9.40 -2.59
C CYS A 82 -8.50 -10.23 -1.32
N ALA A 83 -8.90 -9.57 -0.23
CA ALA A 83 -9.12 -10.19 1.07
C ALA A 83 -10.56 -10.05 1.58
N TYR A 84 -11.30 -9.01 1.14
CA TYR A 84 -12.54 -8.57 1.82
C TYR A 84 -13.77 -8.44 0.92
N GLN A 85 -13.79 -9.02 -0.30
CA GLN A 85 -14.98 -8.92 -1.16
C GLN A 85 -16.21 -9.63 -0.58
N HIS A 86 -16.03 -10.50 0.41
CA HIS A 86 -17.12 -11.12 1.16
C HIS A 86 -17.73 -10.22 2.24
N LEU A 87 -17.18 -9.01 2.46
CA LEU A 87 -17.72 -8.00 3.38
C LEU A 87 -18.45 -6.91 2.61
N GLU A 88 -19.56 -6.42 3.14
CA GLU A 88 -20.06 -5.10 2.77
C GLU A 88 -18.96 -4.05 2.98
N TYR A 89 -18.86 -3.05 2.09
CA TYR A 89 -17.74 -2.13 2.10
C TYR A 89 -17.57 -1.34 3.43
N PRO A 90 -18.64 -0.85 4.09
CA PRO A 90 -18.51 -0.22 5.40
C PRO A 90 -17.93 -1.15 6.48
N ALA A 91 -18.26 -2.45 6.42
CA ALA A 91 -17.73 -3.44 7.35
C ALA A 91 -16.23 -3.69 7.13
N GLU A 92 -15.76 -3.67 5.89
CA GLU A 92 -14.34 -3.71 5.55
C GLU A 92 -13.57 -2.52 6.17
N VAL A 93 -14.10 -1.30 6.02
CA VAL A 93 -13.47 -0.09 6.57
C VAL A 93 -13.42 -0.16 8.10
N ALA A 94 -14.50 -0.63 8.75
CA ALA A 94 -14.53 -0.86 10.19
C ALA A 94 -13.50 -1.91 10.64
N CYS A 95 -13.35 -3.00 9.87
CA CYS A 95 -12.35 -4.04 10.11
C CYS A 95 -10.92 -3.47 10.05
N LYS A 96 -10.58 -2.70 9.01
CA LYS A 96 -9.26 -2.06 8.86
C LYS A 96 -8.95 -1.09 10.00
N ARG A 97 -9.95 -0.33 10.47
CA ARG A 97 -9.83 0.55 11.65
C ARG A 97 -9.50 -0.24 12.92
N ALA A 98 -10.19 -1.35 13.15
CA ALA A 98 -9.94 -2.22 14.30
C ALA A 98 -8.51 -2.79 14.26
N GLN A 99 -8.09 -3.31 13.11
CA GLN A 99 -6.74 -3.83 12.89
C GLN A 99 -5.65 -2.80 13.18
N LEU A 100 -5.80 -1.57 12.69
CA LEU A 100 -4.83 -0.51 12.95
C LEU A 100 -4.70 -0.23 14.46
N THR A 101 -5.83 -0.10 15.16
CA THR A 101 -5.85 0.17 16.60
C THR A 101 -5.18 -0.96 17.38
N GLU A 102 -5.50 -2.20 17.05
CA GLU A 102 -4.93 -3.39 17.69
C GLU A 102 -3.41 -3.49 17.46
N LEU A 103 -2.95 -3.30 16.22
CA LEU A 103 -1.52 -3.39 15.88
C LEU A 103 -0.70 -2.31 16.57
N LEU A 104 -1.20 -1.07 16.63
CA LEU A 104 -0.52 0.02 17.32
C LEU A 104 -0.38 -0.25 18.83
N GLY A 105 -1.44 -0.74 19.46
CA GLY A 105 -1.40 -1.11 20.89
C GLY A 105 -0.50 -2.32 21.17
N ARG A 106 -0.68 -3.42 20.43
CA ARG A 106 0.03 -4.69 20.70
C ARG A 106 1.47 -4.72 20.22
N LEU A 107 1.71 -4.37 18.95
CA LEU A 107 3.06 -4.45 18.36
C LEU A 107 3.87 -3.18 18.64
N GLY A 108 3.21 -2.03 18.63
CA GLY A 108 3.87 -0.76 18.94
C GLY A 108 4.16 -0.57 20.42
N GLY A 109 3.48 -1.31 21.31
CA GLY A 109 3.57 -1.11 22.75
C GLY A 109 3.15 0.31 23.16
N LEU A 110 2.27 0.94 22.38
CA LEU A 110 1.83 2.31 22.62
C LEU A 110 0.71 2.28 23.66
N GLU A 111 1.00 2.78 24.86
CA GLU A 111 0.03 2.84 25.97
C GLU A 111 -1.14 3.78 25.66
N ALA A 112 -0.88 4.85 24.90
CA ALA A 112 -1.87 5.85 24.51
C ALA A 112 -1.86 6.02 22.98
N VAL A 113 -2.76 5.30 22.30
CA VAL A 113 -3.06 5.53 20.88
C VAL A 113 -4.20 6.56 20.81
N PRO A 114 -4.00 7.74 20.17
CA PRO A 114 -5.08 8.71 20.04
C PRO A 114 -6.19 8.15 19.15
N GLU A 115 -7.41 8.67 19.33
CA GLU A 115 -8.50 8.37 18.41
C GLU A 115 -8.12 8.77 16.98
N LEU A 116 -8.66 8.02 16.01
CA LEU A 116 -8.44 8.34 14.60
C LEU A 116 -9.17 9.66 14.28
N GLU A 117 -8.40 10.68 13.93
CA GLU A 117 -8.90 11.97 13.49
C GLU A 117 -9.66 11.86 12.16
N ALA A 118 -9.39 10.80 11.38
CA ALA A 118 -10.19 10.44 10.23
C ALA A 118 -10.06 8.97 9.85
N VAL A 119 -11.13 8.47 9.25
CA VAL A 119 -11.19 7.23 8.49
C VAL A 119 -11.78 7.59 7.14
N VAL A 120 -10.94 7.62 6.11
CA VAL A 120 -11.32 8.04 4.76
C VAL A 120 -11.57 6.79 3.92
N PRO A 121 -12.83 6.43 3.64
CA PRO A 121 -13.14 5.38 2.68
C PRO A 121 -12.82 5.84 1.26
N SER A 122 -12.65 4.90 0.35
CA SER A 122 -12.69 5.18 -1.08
C SER A 122 -14.12 5.48 -1.53
N GLU A 123 -14.28 6.42 -2.46
CA GLU A 123 -15.57 6.71 -3.09
C GLU A 123 -16.13 5.49 -3.85
N ARG A 124 -15.22 4.66 -4.37
CA ARG A 124 -15.52 3.45 -5.13
C ARG A 124 -14.64 2.31 -4.63
N ASP A 125 -15.26 1.17 -4.38
CA ASP A 125 -14.58 -0.06 -3.95
C ASP A 125 -14.13 -0.93 -5.13
N CYS A 126 -14.60 -0.64 -6.35
CA CYS A 126 -14.19 -1.23 -7.62
C CYS A 126 -13.86 -0.14 -8.66
N GLY A 127 -13.12 -0.50 -9.71
CA GLY A 127 -12.76 0.42 -10.80
C GLY A 127 -11.81 1.55 -10.42
N TYR A 128 -11.26 1.57 -9.21
CA TYR A 128 -10.43 2.65 -8.70
C TYR A 128 -8.97 2.55 -9.17
N ARG A 129 -8.45 1.34 -9.44
CA ARG A 129 -7.02 1.16 -9.73
C ARG A 129 -6.67 1.69 -11.12
N ASN A 130 -5.72 2.62 -11.14
CA ASN A 130 -5.13 3.19 -12.34
C ASN A 130 -3.84 2.46 -12.83
N LYS A 131 -3.43 1.37 -12.15
CA LYS A 131 -2.26 0.56 -12.51
C LYS A 131 -2.54 -0.91 -12.31
N LEU A 132 -2.09 -1.73 -13.27
CA LEU A 132 -2.00 -3.18 -13.12
C LEU A 132 -0.58 -3.65 -13.43
N ARG A 133 -0.13 -4.68 -12.73
CA ARG A 133 1.07 -5.44 -13.08
C ARG A 133 0.71 -6.92 -13.03
N VAL A 134 0.79 -7.60 -14.17
CA VAL A 134 0.40 -9.00 -14.33
C VAL A 134 1.59 -9.82 -14.82
N GLU A 135 1.66 -11.07 -14.37
CA GLU A 135 2.74 -12.00 -14.62
C GLU A 135 2.43 -12.86 -15.85
N PRO A 136 3.46 -13.23 -16.65
CA PRO A 136 3.26 -14.02 -17.85
C PRO A 136 3.03 -15.50 -17.51
N ILE A 137 2.20 -16.14 -18.33
CA ILE A 137 1.89 -17.57 -18.28
C ILE A 137 2.25 -18.14 -19.64
N VAL A 138 3.23 -19.03 -19.67
CA VAL A 138 3.73 -19.63 -20.91
C VAL A 138 3.03 -20.96 -21.14
N SER A 139 2.47 -21.12 -22.33
CA SER A 139 1.87 -22.36 -22.83
C SER A 139 2.29 -22.61 -24.27
N ARG A 140 1.89 -23.77 -24.81
CA ARG A 140 2.02 -24.10 -26.24
C ARG A 140 0.65 -24.11 -26.89
N ASP A 141 0.53 -23.54 -28.09
CA ASP A 141 -0.71 -23.56 -28.85
C ASP A 141 -0.86 -24.84 -29.69
N ALA A 142 -1.90 -24.90 -30.53
CA ALA A 142 -2.20 -26.06 -31.37
C ALA A 142 -1.12 -26.35 -32.45
N ASN A 143 -0.29 -25.36 -32.79
CA ASN A 143 0.79 -25.49 -33.77
C ASN A 143 2.16 -25.72 -33.10
N ASP A 144 2.18 -26.02 -31.79
CA ASP A 144 3.39 -26.12 -30.97
C ASP A 144 4.19 -24.79 -30.86
N GLU A 145 3.54 -23.66 -31.14
CA GLU A 145 4.13 -22.33 -30.96
C GLU A 145 3.93 -21.83 -29.52
N GLN A 146 4.88 -21.03 -29.04
CA GLN A 146 4.81 -20.45 -27.71
C GLN A 146 3.68 -19.41 -27.63
N ALA A 147 2.70 -19.67 -26.75
CA ALA A 147 1.62 -18.75 -26.42
C ALA A 147 1.85 -18.16 -25.02
N VAL A 148 1.54 -16.87 -24.85
CA VAL A 148 1.70 -16.17 -23.57
C VAL A 148 0.40 -15.48 -23.17
N ALA A 149 -0.18 -15.94 -22.06
CA ALA A 149 -1.24 -15.25 -21.34
C ALA A 149 -0.67 -14.44 -20.18
N TYR A 150 -1.51 -13.63 -19.53
CA TYR A 150 -1.10 -12.86 -18.35
C TYR A 150 -2.13 -12.96 -17.25
N GLY A 151 -1.69 -12.88 -16.01
CA GLY A 151 -2.60 -12.68 -14.89
C GLY A 151 -1.91 -12.55 -13.54
N TYR A 152 -2.58 -13.01 -12.49
CA TYR A 152 -2.10 -12.82 -11.11
C TYR A 152 -1.67 -14.13 -10.48
N TYR A 153 -0.83 -13.99 -9.46
CA TYR A 153 -0.58 -15.08 -8.53
C TYR A 153 -1.87 -15.48 -7.79
N GLU A 154 -2.02 -16.78 -7.61
CA GLU A 154 -2.93 -17.36 -6.63
C GLU A 154 -2.40 -17.11 -5.21
N ARG A 155 -3.17 -17.50 -4.20
CA ARG A 155 -2.84 -17.26 -2.80
C ARG A 155 -1.58 -17.98 -2.32
N ASP A 156 -1.14 -19.01 -3.03
CA ASP A 156 0.12 -19.72 -2.77
C ASP A 156 1.36 -18.89 -3.11
N ASN A 157 1.19 -17.74 -3.79
CA ASN A 157 2.24 -16.87 -4.31
C ASN A 157 3.20 -17.56 -5.31
N THR A 158 2.80 -18.69 -5.88
CA THR A 158 3.60 -19.47 -6.82
C THR A 158 2.86 -19.76 -8.11
N THR A 159 1.59 -20.13 -8.03
CA THR A 159 0.76 -20.46 -9.19
C THR A 159 0.21 -19.17 -9.80
N VAL A 160 0.20 -19.06 -11.13
CA VAL A 160 -0.37 -17.90 -11.85
C VAL A 160 -1.57 -18.36 -12.66
N PHE A 161 -2.67 -17.60 -12.60
CA PHE A 161 -3.86 -17.85 -13.40
C PHE A 161 -4.09 -16.74 -14.42
N ALA A 162 -4.64 -17.09 -15.59
CA ALA A 162 -4.96 -16.12 -16.63
C ALA A 162 -6.08 -15.18 -16.17
N LEU A 163 -5.91 -13.89 -16.41
CA LEU A 163 -6.81 -12.86 -15.96
C LEU A 163 -7.49 -12.20 -17.16
N ASP A 164 -8.81 -12.35 -17.27
CA ASP A 164 -9.59 -11.67 -18.31
C ASP A 164 -9.89 -10.22 -17.91
N ALA A 165 -10.31 -10.03 -16.66
CA ALA A 165 -10.59 -8.71 -16.09
C ALA A 165 -10.40 -8.70 -14.57
N CYS A 166 -10.03 -7.54 -14.04
CA CYS A 166 -10.00 -7.27 -12.61
C CYS A 166 -11.06 -6.22 -12.28
N PRO A 167 -12.08 -6.53 -11.45
CA PRO A 167 -13.09 -5.53 -11.04
C PRO A 167 -12.51 -4.32 -10.30
N LEU A 168 -11.35 -4.46 -9.66
CA LEU A 168 -10.70 -3.32 -9.00
C LEU A 168 -10.04 -2.36 -10.00
N ALA A 169 -9.74 -2.81 -11.21
CA ALA A 169 -9.09 -2.01 -12.25
C ALA A 169 -10.10 -1.13 -12.98
N ALA A 170 -9.68 0.09 -13.30
CA ALA A 170 -10.46 0.96 -14.17
C ALA A 170 -10.72 0.28 -15.52
N THR A 171 -11.91 0.48 -16.08
CA THR A 171 -12.36 -0.16 -17.34
C THR A 171 -11.35 -0.09 -18.48
N PRO A 172 -10.67 1.06 -18.75
CA PRO A 172 -9.65 1.11 -19.79
C PRO A 172 -8.53 0.08 -19.59
N LEU A 173 -8.10 -0.18 -18.34
CA LEU A 173 -7.02 -1.14 -18.08
C LEU A 173 -7.44 -2.58 -18.40
N ASN A 174 -8.68 -2.97 -18.13
CA ASN A 174 -9.17 -4.30 -18.49
C ASN A 174 -9.20 -4.49 -20.02
N HIS A 175 -9.52 -3.43 -20.77
CA HIS A 175 -9.41 -3.46 -22.24
C HIS A 175 -7.97 -3.61 -22.73
N PHE A 176 -7.02 -2.93 -22.09
CA PHE A 176 -5.61 -3.03 -22.48
C PHE A 176 -4.94 -4.33 -22.04
N LEU A 177 -5.42 -4.97 -20.97
CA LEU A 177 -4.95 -6.27 -20.51
C LEU A 177 -5.03 -7.34 -21.60
N THR A 178 -6.14 -7.37 -22.35
CA THR A 178 -6.35 -8.34 -23.42
C THR A 178 -5.69 -7.94 -24.74
N ARG A 179 -5.45 -6.64 -24.97
CA ARG A 179 -4.89 -6.11 -26.23
C ARG A 179 -3.37 -5.98 -26.26
N ALA A 180 -2.75 -5.65 -25.13
CA ALA A 180 -1.30 -5.45 -25.05
C ALA A 180 -0.50 -6.66 -25.55
N PRO A 181 -0.87 -7.93 -25.27
CA PRO A 181 -0.18 -9.10 -25.80
C PRO A 181 -0.18 -9.18 -27.34
N SER A 182 -1.21 -8.66 -28.01
CA SER A 182 -1.35 -8.67 -29.47
C SER A 182 -0.62 -7.52 -30.18
N THR A 183 0.04 -6.62 -29.45
CA THR A 183 0.85 -5.54 -30.04
C THR A 183 2.19 -6.08 -30.58
N PRO A 184 2.90 -5.35 -31.46
CA PRO A 184 4.26 -5.72 -31.86
C PRO A 184 5.20 -5.94 -30.67
N GLU A 185 5.09 -5.10 -29.64
CA GLU A 185 5.83 -5.20 -28.37
C GLU A 185 5.46 -6.48 -27.63
N GLY A 186 4.16 -6.80 -27.56
CA GLY A 186 3.62 -8.01 -26.94
C GLY A 186 4.11 -9.27 -27.63
N ARG A 187 4.03 -9.35 -28.96
CA ARG A 187 4.57 -10.47 -29.76
C ARG A 187 6.07 -10.64 -29.57
N ARG A 188 6.84 -9.55 -29.54
CA ARG A 188 8.28 -9.59 -29.22
C ARG A 188 8.57 -10.09 -27.81
N ASN A 189 7.74 -9.72 -26.82
CA ASN A 189 7.89 -10.24 -25.46
C ASN A 189 7.51 -11.72 -25.36
N ALA A 190 6.49 -12.14 -26.11
CA ALA A 190 6.04 -13.52 -26.17
C ALA A 190 7.08 -14.47 -26.77
N GLY A 191 7.90 -14.01 -27.72
CA GLY A 191 8.98 -14.82 -28.30
C GLY A 191 10.26 -14.94 -27.46
N ARG A 192 10.27 -14.48 -26.20
CA ARG A 192 11.43 -14.61 -25.31
C ARG A 192 11.43 -15.97 -24.61
N ASP A 193 12.62 -16.49 -24.30
CA ASP A 193 12.78 -17.68 -23.44
C ASP A 193 12.08 -17.50 -22.09
N LYS A 194 12.15 -16.27 -21.55
CA LYS A 194 11.42 -15.85 -20.36
C LYS A 194 10.67 -14.56 -20.66
N PRO A 195 9.38 -14.65 -21.00
CA PRO A 195 8.53 -13.47 -21.17
C PRO A 195 8.53 -12.62 -19.90
N MET A 196 8.46 -11.30 -20.07
CA MET A 196 8.49 -10.35 -18.95
C MET A 196 7.08 -10.00 -18.48
N PRO A 197 6.90 -9.57 -17.22
CA PRO A 197 5.61 -9.11 -16.69
C PRO A 197 5.10 -7.88 -17.43
N LEU A 198 3.79 -7.79 -17.63
CA LEU A 198 3.12 -6.65 -18.25
C LEU A 198 2.69 -5.65 -17.17
N THR A 199 3.04 -4.38 -17.34
CA THR A 199 2.52 -3.28 -16.53
C THR A 199 1.65 -2.37 -17.38
N LEU A 200 0.45 -2.05 -16.89
CA LEU A 200 -0.51 -1.14 -17.50
C LEU A 200 -0.71 0.07 -16.58
N ARG A 201 -0.89 1.24 -17.19
CA ARG A 201 -1.07 2.54 -16.52
C ARG A 201 -2.22 3.29 -17.19
N LEU A 202 -3.03 3.94 -16.37
CA LEU A 202 -4.06 4.91 -16.75
C LEU A 202 -3.74 6.21 -16.03
N THR A 203 -3.68 7.30 -16.77
CA THR A 203 -3.41 8.64 -16.23
C THR A 203 -4.70 9.36 -15.88
N ALA A 204 -4.61 10.43 -15.09
CA ALA A 204 -5.72 11.32 -14.78
C ALA A 204 -6.44 11.88 -16.04
N GLU A 205 -5.71 12.09 -17.14
CA GLU A 205 -6.25 12.57 -18.42
C GLU A 205 -6.90 11.46 -19.27
N GLY A 206 -6.93 10.22 -18.79
CA GLY A 206 -7.48 9.08 -19.52
C GLY A 206 -6.52 8.43 -20.52
N SER A 207 -5.29 8.96 -20.64
CA SER A 207 -4.25 8.33 -21.45
C SER A 207 -3.78 7.03 -20.80
N THR A 208 -3.59 6.00 -21.62
CA THR A 208 -3.13 4.67 -21.19
C THR A 208 -1.74 4.38 -21.71
N GLY A 209 -0.89 3.79 -20.87
CA GLY A 209 0.44 3.32 -21.25
C GLY A 209 0.69 1.90 -20.77
N PHE A 210 1.56 1.17 -21.46
CA PHE A 210 1.99 -0.14 -21.01
C PHE A 210 3.46 -0.41 -21.34
N TYR A 211 4.05 -1.35 -20.61
CA TYR A 211 5.39 -1.86 -20.88
C TYR A 211 5.58 -3.27 -20.35
N PHE A 212 6.56 -3.99 -20.89
CA PHE A 212 6.96 -5.31 -20.42
C PHE A 212 8.28 -5.23 -19.65
N GLY A 213 8.32 -5.77 -18.44
CA GLY A 213 9.51 -5.78 -17.59
C GLY A 213 9.85 -4.41 -17.00
N ARG A 214 10.85 -3.73 -17.55
CA ARG A 214 11.29 -2.42 -17.07
C ARG A 214 10.71 -1.32 -17.96
N ALA A 215 10.25 -0.24 -17.34
CA ALA A 215 9.77 0.92 -18.10
C ALA A 215 10.92 1.48 -18.97
N PRO A 216 10.65 1.80 -20.25
CA PRO A 216 11.61 2.51 -21.08
C PRO A 216 12.03 3.84 -20.45
N LYS A 217 13.31 4.22 -20.55
CA LYS A 217 13.83 5.46 -19.97
C LYS A 217 13.59 6.72 -20.82
N ARG A 218 13.34 6.56 -22.12
CA ARG A 218 13.21 7.65 -23.10
C ARG A 218 11.80 7.70 -23.68
N VAL A 219 10.82 7.79 -22.79
CA VAL A 219 9.41 7.98 -23.15
C VAL A 219 8.89 9.22 -22.43
N PRO A 220 7.89 9.92 -22.99
CA PRO A 220 7.24 11.02 -22.29
C PRO A 220 6.78 10.59 -20.90
N TRP A 221 6.93 11.50 -19.93
CA TRP A 221 6.36 11.30 -18.62
C TRP A 221 4.83 11.29 -18.71
N LEU A 222 4.21 10.54 -17.80
CA LEU A 222 2.77 10.55 -17.61
C LEU A 222 2.35 11.89 -17.01
N HIS A 223 1.18 12.37 -17.42
CA HIS A 223 0.55 13.57 -16.88
C HIS A 223 -0.54 13.16 -15.90
N GLU A 224 -0.30 13.43 -14.62
CA GLU A 224 -1.22 13.15 -13.53
C GLU A 224 -1.72 14.46 -12.90
N SER A 225 -2.66 14.37 -11.97
CA SER A 225 -3.20 15.52 -11.24
C SER A 225 -3.00 15.35 -9.73
N LEU A 226 -2.59 16.42 -9.07
CA LEU A 226 -2.47 16.54 -7.63
C LEU A 226 -3.11 17.87 -7.21
N LEU A 227 -4.15 17.83 -6.36
CA LEU A 227 -4.87 19.03 -5.91
C LEU A 227 -5.32 19.92 -7.09
N GLY A 228 -5.80 19.28 -8.17
CA GLY A 228 -6.25 19.96 -9.39
C GLY A 228 -5.13 20.54 -10.27
N ARG A 229 -3.85 20.32 -9.93
CA ARG A 229 -2.70 20.83 -10.69
C ARG A 229 -1.92 19.69 -11.35
N PRO A 230 -1.32 19.92 -12.53
CA PRO A 230 -0.59 18.89 -13.25
C PRO A 230 0.70 18.48 -12.53
N VAL A 231 1.00 17.18 -12.59
CA VAL A 231 2.24 16.57 -12.09
C VAL A 231 2.76 15.59 -13.13
N SER A 232 4.01 15.73 -13.51
CA SER A 232 4.67 14.79 -14.41
C SER A 232 5.28 13.61 -13.65
N VAL A 233 5.04 12.40 -14.13
CA VAL A 233 5.45 11.16 -13.47
C VAL A 233 6.11 10.22 -14.47
N PRO A 234 7.37 9.77 -14.25
CA PRO A 234 7.98 8.79 -15.13
C PRO A 234 7.17 7.49 -15.16
N LEU A 235 7.09 6.86 -16.34
CA LEU A 235 6.25 5.67 -16.56
C LEU A 235 6.52 4.52 -15.57
N GLY A 236 7.79 4.36 -15.15
CA GLY A 236 8.20 3.32 -14.21
C GLY A 236 8.15 3.71 -12.73
N SER A 237 7.97 5.00 -12.42
CA SER A 237 8.01 5.51 -11.06
C SER A 237 6.67 5.31 -10.34
N PHE A 238 6.70 5.44 -9.02
CA PHE A 238 5.51 5.28 -8.19
C PHE A 238 4.52 6.44 -8.37
N TRP A 239 3.24 6.10 -8.35
CA TRP A 239 2.12 7.05 -8.26
C TRP A 239 0.96 6.35 -7.56
N GLN A 240 0.16 7.11 -6.82
CA GLN A 240 -0.93 6.56 -6.05
C GLN A 240 -2.01 5.94 -6.96
N VAL A 241 -2.52 4.78 -6.55
CA VAL A 241 -3.42 3.98 -7.41
C VAL A 241 -4.88 4.38 -7.29
N ASN A 242 -5.23 5.13 -6.25
CA ASN A 242 -6.58 5.63 -5.98
C ASN A 242 -6.51 7.15 -5.77
N PRO A 243 -6.73 7.96 -6.83
CA PRO A 243 -6.54 9.40 -6.78
C PRO A 243 -7.38 10.12 -5.72
N GLY A 244 -8.65 9.73 -5.53
CA GLY A 244 -9.53 10.37 -4.56
C GLY A 244 -9.05 10.22 -3.11
N VAL A 245 -8.64 9.00 -2.75
CA VAL A 245 -8.08 8.74 -1.40
C VAL A 245 -6.69 9.35 -1.25
N ALA A 246 -5.87 9.34 -2.31
CA ALA A 246 -4.57 9.98 -2.33
C ALA A 246 -4.66 11.48 -2.09
N GLU A 247 -5.65 12.15 -2.68
CA GLU A 247 -5.87 13.58 -2.48
C GLU A 247 -6.23 13.89 -1.02
N ALA A 248 -7.13 13.11 -0.42
CA ALA A 248 -7.47 13.26 1.00
C ALA A 248 -6.27 13.02 1.93
N LEU A 249 -5.41 12.05 1.60
CA LEU A 249 -4.17 11.77 2.34
C LEU A 249 -3.21 12.95 2.30
N VAL A 250 -2.90 13.46 1.10
CA VAL A 250 -1.94 14.58 0.96
C VAL A 250 -2.48 15.86 1.59
N GLN A 251 -3.79 16.13 1.49
CA GLN A 251 -4.42 17.27 2.15
C GLN A 251 -4.29 17.18 3.67
N ARG A 252 -4.52 15.99 4.24
CA ARG A 252 -4.39 15.78 5.69
C ARG A 252 -2.96 16.03 6.15
N VAL A 253 -1.98 15.38 5.51
CA VAL A 253 -0.56 15.53 5.86
C VAL A 253 -0.10 16.98 5.71
N SER A 254 -0.54 17.66 4.64
CA SER A 254 -0.23 19.08 4.40
C SER A 254 -0.81 19.99 5.48
N SER A 255 -2.05 19.72 5.92
CA SER A 255 -2.69 20.48 7.00
C SER A 255 -1.97 20.32 8.34
N TRP A 256 -1.50 19.10 8.65
CA TRP A 256 -0.74 18.83 9.87
C TRP A 256 0.62 19.53 9.85
N PHE A 257 1.31 19.52 8.71
CA PHE A 257 2.55 20.28 8.53
C PHE A 257 2.31 21.79 8.72
N ALA A 258 1.27 22.34 8.09
CA ALA A 258 1.01 23.79 8.12
C ALA A 258 0.65 24.31 9.52
N ALA A 259 0.03 23.47 10.35
CA ALA A 259 -0.28 23.78 11.74
C ALA A 259 0.95 23.78 12.67
N ALA A 260 2.07 23.21 12.22
CA ALA A 260 3.29 23.11 12.99
C ALA A 260 4.10 24.43 12.99
N PRO A 261 4.92 24.69 14.03
CA PRO A 261 5.87 25.81 14.04
C PRO A 261 7.10 25.55 13.15
N THR A 262 7.25 24.33 12.62
CA THR A 262 8.32 23.94 11.71
C THR A 262 8.16 24.65 10.37
N ARG A 263 9.30 24.88 9.69
CA ARG A 263 9.36 25.55 8.39
C ARG A 263 10.31 24.86 7.41
N THR A 264 11.13 23.94 7.90
CA THR A 264 11.99 23.09 7.10
C THR A 264 11.33 21.72 6.93
N LEU A 265 11.12 21.30 5.69
CA LEU A 265 10.69 19.95 5.33
C LEU A 265 11.89 19.13 4.86
N ILE A 266 12.04 17.93 5.42
CA ILE A 266 12.84 16.87 4.78
C ILE A 266 11.85 15.79 4.35
N ASP A 267 11.58 15.73 3.04
CA ASP A 267 10.73 14.73 2.41
C ASP A 267 11.61 13.52 2.05
N ALA A 268 11.55 12.49 2.89
CA ALA A 268 12.32 11.26 2.72
C ALA A 268 11.47 10.21 2.01
N TYR A 269 12.09 9.53 1.03
CA TYR A 269 11.39 8.67 0.07
C TYR A 269 10.44 9.49 -0.83
N SER A 270 10.92 10.65 -1.28
CA SER A 270 10.05 11.69 -1.83
C SER A 270 9.35 11.34 -3.14
N GLY A 271 9.82 10.30 -3.86
CA GLY A 271 9.32 9.97 -5.19
C GLY A 271 9.39 11.17 -6.13
N VAL A 272 8.25 11.50 -6.75
CA VAL A 272 8.08 12.68 -7.63
C VAL A 272 7.77 13.98 -6.88
N GLY A 273 7.90 13.98 -5.54
CA GLY A 273 7.71 15.15 -4.68
C GLY A 273 6.27 15.40 -4.26
N THR A 274 5.40 14.39 -4.29
CA THR A 274 3.96 14.53 -4.06
C THR A 274 3.60 15.28 -2.77
N PHE A 275 4.17 14.90 -1.63
CA PHE A 275 3.88 15.56 -0.36
C PHE A 275 4.50 16.96 -0.29
N SER A 276 5.75 17.11 -0.71
CA SER A 276 6.40 18.42 -0.79
C SER A 276 5.61 19.43 -1.64
N LEU A 277 5.10 19.01 -2.81
CA LEU A 277 4.25 19.84 -3.67
C LEU A 277 2.94 20.22 -2.98
N ALA A 278 2.28 19.25 -2.31
CA ALA A 278 1.02 19.47 -1.60
C ALA A 278 1.17 20.40 -0.39
N ILE A 279 2.27 20.28 0.36
CA ILE A 279 2.63 21.19 1.46
C ILE A 279 2.86 22.61 0.94
N GLY A 280 3.45 22.72 -0.26
CA GLY A 280 3.57 23.97 -0.99
C GLY A 280 4.33 25.06 -0.21
N PRO A 281 3.83 26.31 -0.16
CA PRO A 281 4.56 27.43 0.41
C PRO A 281 4.71 27.38 1.95
N ALA A 282 3.97 26.52 2.65
CA ALA A 282 4.14 26.34 4.09
C ALA A 282 5.55 25.86 4.46
N ALA A 283 6.19 25.09 3.58
CA ALA A 283 7.59 24.70 3.71
C ALA A 283 8.51 25.76 3.08
N HIS A 284 9.14 26.59 3.92
CA HIS A 284 10.08 27.63 3.47
C HIS A 284 11.38 27.04 2.92
N THR A 285 11.82 25.92 3.48
CA THR A 285 12.99 25.17 3.00
C THR A 285 12.59 23.72 2.86
N ARG A 286 12.94 23.09 1.74
CA ARG A 286 12.62 21.69 1.50
C ARG A 286 13.78 20.92 0.91
N PHE A 287 14.02 19.74 1.47
CA PHE A 287 14.97 18.76 0.98
C PHE A 287 14.22 17.51 0.55
N LEU A 288 14.50 17.02 -0.65
CA LEU A 288 13.88 15.81 -1.20
C LEU A 288 14.94 14.72 -1.30
N ILE A 289 14.70 13.59 -0.65
CA ILE A 289 15.59 12.42 -0.70
C ILE A 289 14.91 11.30 -1.48
N GLU A 290 15.48 10.94 -2.63
CA GLU A 290 14.99 9.85 -3.46
C GLU A 290 16.16 9.06 -4.06
N SER A 291 15.99 7.74 -4.18
CA SER A 291 16.93 6.80 -4.76
C SER A 291 16.74 6.58 -6.27
N ASP A 292 15.51 6.70 -6.76
CA ASP A 292 15.17 6.62 -8.18
C ASP A 292 15.47 7.96 -8.86
N GLU A 293 16.51 7.96 -9.70
CA GLU A 293 16.94 9.13 -10.46
C GLU A 293 15.84 9.74 -11.32
N GLN A 294 15.00 8.93 -11.98
CA GLN A 294 13.92 9.45 -12.82
C GLN A 294 12.83 10.11 -11.97
N ALA A 295 12.50 9.52 -10.82
CA ALA A 295 11.53 10.10 -9.89
C ALA A 295 12.03 11.44 -9.34
N LEU A 296 13.32 11.53 -8.97
CA LEU A 296 13.91 12.77 -8.47
C LEU A 296 14.01 13.87 -9.54
N GLN A 297 14.33 13.51 -10.80
CA GLN A 297 14.30 14.44 -11.93
C GLN A 297 12.88 14.98 -12.16
N ALA A 298 11.88 14.11 -12.12
CA ALA A 298 10.48 14.54 -12.20
C ALA A 298 10.09 15.43 -11.02
N ALA A 299 10.55 15.11 -9.80
CA ALA A 299 10.32 15.96 -8.64
C ALA A 299 10.87 17.37 -8.83
N GLN A 300 12.10 17.51 -9.33
CA GLN A 300 12.71 18.81 -9.66
C GLN A 300 11.89 19.57 -10.70
N TYR A 301 11.51 18.89 -11.79
CA TYR A 301 10.69 19.47 -12.84
C TYR A 301 9.35 19.97 -12.30
N ASN A 302 8.62 19.12 -11.56
CA ASN A 302 7.32 19.46 -11.00
C ASN A 302 7.40 20.67 -10.07
N HIS A 303 8.42 20.73 -9.21
CA HIS A 303 8.67 21.86 -8.33
C HIS A 303 8.96 23.15 -9.12
N ALA A 304 9.69 23.07 -10.23
CA ALA A 304 9.92 24.22 -11.11
C ALA A 304 8.67 24.66 -11.88
N GLN A 305 7.71 23.75 -12.13
CA GLN A 305 6.43 24.09 -12.76
C GLN A 305 5.40 24.69 -11.79
N TRP A 306 5.59 24.50 -10.48
CA TRP A 306 4.69 25.03 -9.46
C TRP A 306 5.25 26.31 -8.87
N ASP A 307 4.47 27.40 -8.93
CA ASP A 307 4.93 28.75 -8.56
C ASP A 307 5.56 28.83 -7.16
N GLY A 308 6.80 29.34 -7.12
CA GLY A 308 7.51 29.63 -5.87
C GLY A 308 7.94 28.41 -5.06
N LEU A 309 8.00 27.22 -5.68
CA LEU A 309 8.25 25.97 -4.98
C LEU A 309 9.67 25.39 -5.18
N GLU A 310 10.72 26.14 -4.86
CA GLU A 310 12.10 25.61 -4.96
C GLU A 310 12.37 24.42 -4.03
N CYS A 311 13.13 23.43 -4.50
CA CYS A 311 13.52 22.25 -3.72
C CYS A 311 15.02 21.91 -3.81
N ARG A 312 15.57 21.32 -2.74
CA ARG A 312 16.95 20.81 -2.68
C ARG A 312 16.96 19.30 -2.73
N CYS A 313 17.18 18.75 -3.91
CA CYS A 313 17.19 17.31 -4.13
C CYS A 313 18.49 16.64 -3.69
N ARG A 314 18.40 15.41 -3.19
CA ARG A 314 19.51 14.54 -2.81
C ARG A 314 19.24 13.15 -3.35
N LEU A 315 20.00 12.76 -4.37
CA LEU A 315 19.95 11.41 -4.91
C LEU A 315 20.64 10.44 -3.95
N GLY A 316 19.93 9.42 -3.50
CA GLY A 316 20.49 8.36 -2.68
C GLY A 316 19.48 7.70 -1.77
N ARG A 317 19.92 6.64 -1.09
CA ARG A 317 19.12 5.97 -0.08
C ARG A 317 18.92 6.85 1.14
N THR A 318 17.69 6.91 1.65
CA THR A 318 17.33 7.68 2.84
C THR A 318 18.23 7.37 4.03
N GLU A 319 18.57 6.10 4.28
CA GLU A 319 19.43 5.71 5.40
C GLU A 319 20.83 6.35 5.35
N ALA A 320 21.33 6.67 4.15
CA ALA A 320 22.66 7.26 3.96
C ALA A 320 22.63 8.78 3.93
N VAL A 321 21.55 9.38 3.39
CA VAL A 321 21.45 10.82 3.15
C VAL A 321 20.87 11.56 4.36
N LEU A 322 19.82 11.01 4.98
CA LEU A 322 19.07 11.68 6.05
C LEU A 322 19.96 12.12 7.23
N PRO A 323 20.87 11.29 7.78
CA PRO A 323 21.67 11.70 8.95
C PRO A 323 22.55 12.92 8.66
N ARG A 324 23.06 13.04 7.43
CA ARG A 324 23.90 14.17 7.01
C ARG A 324 23.09 15.47 6.94
N LEU A 325 21.88 15.42 6.39
CA LEU A 325 20.98 16.59 6.37
C LEU A 325 20.56 17.00 7.78
N LEU A 326 20.31 16.03 8.67
CA LEU A 326 19.93 16.31 10.06
C LEU A 326 21.08 16.90 10.89
N ALA A 327 22.33 16.62 10.53
CA ALA A 327 23.49 17.22 11.18
C ALA A 327 23.55 18.74 10.99
N ASP A 328 23.16 19.23 9.82
CA ASP A 328 23.21 20.66 9.48
C ASP A 328 21.89 21.40 9.74
N ALA A 329 20.79 20.67 9.95
CA ALA A 329 19.47 21.26 10.09
C ALA A 329 19.19 21.82 11.51
N ASN A 330 18.40 22.90 11.58
CA ASN A 330 17.79 23.32 12.83
C ASN A 330 16.68 22.32 13.24
N ARG A 331 17.07 21.30 14.00
CA ARG A 331 16.22 20.16 14.41
C ARG A 331 14.84 20.58 14.91
N LYS A 332 14.74 21.61 15.78
CA LYS A 332 13.48 22.09 16.36
C LYS A 332 12.52 22.71 15.33
N ARG A 333 13.03 23.17 14.19
CA ARG A 333 12.24 23.79 13.11
C ARG A 333 12.07 22.86 11.89
N THR A 334 12.48 21.61 12.01
CA THR A 334 12.44 20.62 10.94
C THR A 334 11.31 19.61 11.20
N THR A 335 10.51 19.38 10.17
CA THR A 335 9.66 18.19 10.05
C THR A 335 10.32 17.21 9.09
N VAL A 336 10.45 15.95 9.50
CA VAL A 336 10.80 14.86 8.59
C VAL A 336 9.52 14.13 8.18
N LEU A 337 9.26 14.07 6.87
CA LEU A 337 8.18 13.27 6.31
C LEU A 337 8.75 11.95 5.81
N LEU A 338 8.10 10.84 6.16
CA LEU A 338 8.47 9.49 5.78
C LEU A 338 7.30 8.85 5.01
N ASP A 339 7.57 8.41 3.77
CA ASP A 339 6.67 7.52 3.01
C ASP A 339 7.45 6.30 2.48
N PRO A 340 7.90 5.40 3.39
CA PRO A 340 8.76 4.28 3.00
C PRO A 340 7.99 3.19 2.25
N PRO A 341 8.70 2.29 1.54
CA PRO A 341 8.10 1.08 0.97
C PRO A 341 7.48 0.18 2.06
N ARG A 342 6.73 -0.85 1.64
CA ARG A 342 6.00 -1.81 2.52
C ARG A 342 6.81 -2.43 3.67
N GLN A 343 8.13 -2.52 3.52
CA GLN A 343 9.05 -3.02 4.54
C GLN A 343 9.29 -2.04 5.72
N GLY A 344 8.75 -0.81 5.62
CA GLY A 344 8.94 0.26 6.59
C GLY A 344 10.27 0.99 6.43
N CYS A 345 10.60 1.84 7.40
CA CYS A 345 11.88 2.53 7.42
C CYS A 345 13.03 1.56 7.71
N GLY A 346 14.18 1.79 7.09
CA GLY A 346 15.41 1.12 7.52
C GLY A 346 15.78 1.51 8.95
N GLU A 347 16.39 0.59 9.71
CA GLU A 347 16.73 0.84 11.12
C GLU A 347 17.60 2.09 11.33
N GLY A 348 18.48 2.39 10.37
CA GLY A 348 19.32 3.59 10.38
C GLY A 348 18.52 4.90 10.33
N VAL A 349 17.36 4.92 9.66
CA VAL A 349 16.46 6.09 9.62
C VAL A 349 15.84 6.32 10.99
N ILE A 350 15.23 5.29 11.57
CA ILE A 350 14.60 5.37 12.90
C ILE A 350 15.63 5.78 13.96
N ARG A 351 16.82 5.14 13.95
CA ARG A 351 17.91 5.50 14.87
C ARG A 351 18.30 6.97 14.73
N SER A 352 18.41 7.48 13.50
CA SER A 352 18.76 8.88 13.26
C SER A 352 17.69 9.82 13.79
N LEU A 353 16.40 9.49 13.62
CA LEU A 353 15.32 10.32 14.16
C LEU A 353 15.29 10.36 15.68
N CYS A 354 15.64 9.25 16.35
CA CYS A 354 15.81 9.21 17.80
C CYS A 354 17.02 10.03 18.26
N GLU A 355 18.16 9.92 17.56
CA GLU A 355 19.40 10.62 17.91
C GLU A 355 19.32 12.14 17.68
N PHE A 356 18.81 12.55 16.52
CA PHE A 356 18.75 13.96 16.15
C PHE A 356 17.54 14.69 16.76
N ALA A 357 16.46 13.98 17.12
CA ALA A 357 15.27 14.52 17.78
C ALA A 357 14.73 15.78 17.08
N VAL A 358 14.26 15.62 15.84
CA VAL A 358 13.61 16.71 15.09
C VAL A 358 12.30 17.14 15.75
N GLY A 359 11.85 18.36 15.48
CA GLY A 359 10.64 18.92 16.10
C GLY A 359 9.39 18.10 15.81
N GLN A 360 9.31 17.53 14.60
CA GLN A 360 8.14 16.79 14.14
C GLN A 360 8.50 15.68 13.16
N VAL A 361 7.75 14.59 13.20
CA VAL A 361 7.80 13.49 12.23
C VAL A 361 6.39 13.27 11.68
N LEU A 362 6.26 13.30 10.35
CA LEU A 362 5.09 12.86 9.63
C LEU A 362 5.40 11.49 9.04
N TYR A 363 4.61 10.47 9.34
CA TYR A 363 4.84 9.11 8.84
C TYR A 363 3.59 8.64 8.10
N VAL A 364 3.73 8.39 6.79
CA VAL A 364 2.75 7.73 5.94
C VAL A 364 3.17 6.27 5.71
N SER A 365 2.24 5.32 5.84
CA SER A 365 2.55 3.90 5.64
C SER A 365 1.36 3.08 5.14
N CYS A 366 1.65 2.23 4.16
CA CYS A 366 0.72 1.21 3.65
C CYS A 366 0.74 -0.11 4.43
N ASN A 367 1.58 -0.22 5.47
CA ASN A 367 1.75 -1.43 6.27
C ASN A 367 1.68 -1.09 7.77
N PRO A 368 0.54 -1.33 8.43
CA PRO A 368 0.34 -0.98 9.84
C PRO A 368 1.26 -1.77 10.79
N ALA A 369 1.73 -2.97 10.42
CA ALA A 369 2.60 -3.76 11.29
C ALA A 369 4.02 -3.18 11.38
N THR A 370 4.61 -2.79 10.24
CA THR A 370 5.93 -2.13 10.23
C THR A 370 5.85 -0.71 10.78
N LEU A 371 4.75 0.00 10.51
CA LEU A 371 4.45 1.28 11.15
C LEU A 371 4.43 1.14 12.68
N ALA A 372 3.67 0.19 13.24
CA ALA A 372 3.58 -0.01 14.68
C ALA A 372 4.95 -0.25 15.32
N ARG A 373 5.78 -1.12 14.72
CA ARG A 373 7.17 -1.35 15.15
C ARG A 373 7.99 -0.06 15.19
N ASP A 374 7.92 0.74 14.12
CA ASP A 374 8.74 1.94 13.98
C ASP A 374 8.27 3.05 14.95
N LEU A 375 6.96 3.22 15.12
CA LEU A 375 6.39 4.15 16.10
C LEU A 375 6.76 3.78 17.54
N GLY A 376 6.72 2.50 17.90
CA GLY A 376 7.13 2.05 19.23
C GLY A 376 8.57 2.43 19.57
N ARG A 377 9.49 2.38 18.59
CA ARG A 377 10.88 2.85 18.74
C ARG A 377 10.97 4.37 18.84
N LEU A 378 10.27 5.11 17.99
CA LEU A 378 10.27 6.58 18.05
C LEU A 378 9.74 7.10 19.39
N VAL A 379 8.68 6.49 19.92
CA VAL A 379 8.10 6.89 21.21
C VAL A 379 9.03 6.52 22.36
N ARG A 380 9.43 5.25 22.46
CA ARG A 380 10.24 4.77 23.59
C ARG A 380 11.67 5.31 23.58
N ASP A 381 12.32 5.31 22.42
CA ASP A 381 13.76 5.58 22.29
C ASP A 381 14.03 7.02 21.81
N GLY A 382 13.07 7.66 21.13
CA GLY A 382 13.22 9.00 20.53
C GLY A 382 12.52 10.13 21.29
N GLY A 383 11.70 9.81 22.31
CA GLY A 383 10.94 10.81 23.08
C GLY A 383 9.88 11.53 22.25
N TYR A 384 9.36 10.89 21.21
CA TYR A 384 8.24 11.42 20.44
C TYR A 384 6.90 11.06 21.10
N VAL A 385 5.90 11.91 20.90
CA VAL A 385 4.51 11.63 21.29
C VAL A 385 3.68 11.49 20.03
N LEU A 386 2.92 10.39 19.93
CA LEU A 386 1.93 10.20 18.89
C LEU A 386 0.77 11.19 19.10
N ARG A 387 0.62 12.17 18.21
CA ARG A 387 -0.37 13.26 18.34
C ARG A 387 -1.63 13.03 17.53
N ARG A 388 -1.48 12.59 16.29
CA ARG A 388 -2.59 12.41 15.36
C ARG A 388 -2.43 11.13 14.56
N LEU A 389 -3.55 10.52 14.23
CA LEU A 389 -3.64 9.28 13.49
C LEU A 389 -4.82 9.37 12.51
N ALA A 390 -4.63 8.96 11.27
CA ALA A 390 -5.70 8.86 10.28
C ALA A 390 -5.50 7.62 9.40
N LEU A 391 -6.61 6.98 9.04
CA LEU A 391 -6.66 5.83 8.13
C LEU A 391 -7.26 6.26 6.79
N PHE A 392 -6.68 5.77 5.70
CA PHE A 392 -7.11 6.02 4.35
C PHE A 392 -7.22 4.68 3.62
N ASP A 393 -8.44 4.33 3.19
CA ASP A 393 -8.65 3.09 2.47
C ASP A 393 -8.26 3.23 0.99
N MET A 394 -6.94 3.33 0.75
CA MET A 394 -6.34 3.46 -0.57
C MET A 394 -6.56 2.21 -1.44
N PHE A 395 -6.74 1.05 -0.81
CA PHE A 395 -6.84 -0.24 -1.47
C PHE A 395 -8.09 -1.03 -1.04
N PRO A 396 -9.31 -0.56 -1.38
CA PRO A 396 -10.54 -1.29 -1.13
C PRO A 396 -10.48 -2.72 -1.65
N ARG A 397 -11.16 -3.61 -0.93
CA ARG A 397 -11.28 -5.06 -1.11
C ARG A 397 -10.01 -5.85 -0.83
N THR A 398 -8.93 -5.18 -0.42
CA THR A 398 -7.63 -5.81 -0.11
C THR A 398 -7.25 -5.63 1.35
N ALA A 399 -6.29 -6.42 1.83
CA ALA A 399 -5.75 -6.30 3.19
C ALA A 399 -5.08 -4.94 3.48
N HIS A 400 -4.65 -4.21 2.44
CA HIS A 400 -3.85 -3.00 2.60
C HIS A 400 -4.71 -1.76 2.80
N PHE A 401 -4.16 -0.80 3.55
CA PHE A 401 -4.67 0.56 3.71
C PHE A 401 -3.50 1.48 4.05
N GLU A 402 -3.65 2.77 3.75
CA GLU A 402 -2.68 3.80 4.11
C GLU A 402 -3.01 4.36 5.50
N THR A 403 -1.98 4.68 6.25
CA THR A 403 -2.08 5.32 7.56
C THR A 403 -1.19 6.56 7.57
N ALA A 404 -1.72 7.70 8.01
CA ALA A 404 -0.91 8.88 8.28
C ALA A 404 -0.81 9.11 9.79
N VAL A 405 0.39 9.44 10.24
CA VAL A 405 0.72 9.67 11.64
C VAL A 405 1.47 10.98 11.80
N LEU A 406 1.09 11.74 12.82
CA LEU A 406 1.86 12.88 13.30
C LEU A 406 2.48 12.56 14.66
N LEU A 407 3.81 12.71 14.74
CA LEU A 407 4.51 12.72 16.02
C LEU A 407 5.20 14.07 16.24
N ASP A 408 5.07 14.60 17.44
CA ASP A 408 5.84 15.76 17.88
C ASP A 408 6.87 15.31 18.91
N ARG A 409 8.02 15.99 18.96
CA ARG A 409 8.97 15.79 20.06
C ARG A 409 8.33 16.26 21.37
N ALA A 410 8.35 15.38 22.39
CA ALA A 410 7.85 15.70 23.73
C ALA A 410 8.57 16.89 24.36
#